data_AF-A0A2U4FNV4-F1
#
_entry.id   AF-A0A2U4FNV4-F1
#
_cell.length_a   1.000
_cell.length_b   1.000
_cell.length_c   1.000
_cell.angle_alpha   90.00
_cell.angle_beta   90.00
_cell.angle_gamma   90.00
#
_symmetry.space_group_name_H-M   'P 1'
#
loop_
_entity.id
_entity.type
_entity.pdbx_description
1 polymer ?
#
loop_
_entity_poly.entity_id
_entity_poly.type
_entity_poly.pdbx_seq_one_letter_code
_entity_poly.pdbx_strand_id
1 'polypeptide(L)'
;MKKIIIFIFIIFYSILMSTPLFIEETPIKNYVKNKILKEAEKKGDIQTIKELTNDYVIISTNMQTNNNQLIITNDIDFSKYIDRGYDITMDVLPRYYTVRAGDTLLKISSYPFIYGERNFWRIIYIHNRDIINDTSSLPIGLKLFIPSIRGETRYWNYEPKLEYVPFKIKMDLTTNLYQDYPFIIKTE
;
A
#
# COMPACT_ATOMS: atom_id res chain seq x y z
N MET A 1 51.64 -12.92 16.81
CA MET A 1 50.86 -13.01 15.55
C MET A 1 49.35 -13.22 15.74
N LYS A 2 48.79 -13.32 16.97
CA LYS A 2 47.33 -13.43 17.19
C LYS A 2 46.56 -12.11 17.20
N LYS A 3 47.20 -10.96 17.44
CA LYS A 3 46.54 -9.64 17.53
C LYS A 3 46.19 -9.01 16.16
N ILE A 4 46.93 -9.33 15.10
CA ILE A 4 46.69 -8.81 13.73
C ILE A 4 45.47 -9.49 13.09
N ILE A 5 45.26 -10.78 13.34
CA ILE A 5 44.08 -11.51 12.82
C ILE A 5 42.78 -11.00 13.44
N ILE A 6 42.80 -10.64 14.73
CA ILE A 6 41.64 -10.06 15.42
C ILE A 6 41.30 -8.67 14.88
N PHE A 7 42.30 -7.85 14.54
CA PHE A 7 42.07 -6.51 13.98
C PHE A 7 41.52 -6.55 12.54
N ILE A 8 41.98 -7.52 11.73
CA ILE A 8 41.42 -7.76 10.39
C ILE A 8 39.98 -8.28 10.49
N PHE A 9 39.68 -9.15 11.47
CA PHE A 9 38.31 -9.61 11.71
C PHE A 9 37.37 -8.48 12.19
N ILE A 10 37.87 -7.55 13.01
CA ILE A 10 37.09 -6.38 13.48
C ILE A 10 36.85 -5.38 12.34
N ILE A 11 37.84 -5.15 11.48
CA ILE A 11 37.68 -4.29 10.30
C ILE A 11 36.73 -4.95 9.28
N PHE A 12 36.78 -6.27 9.10
CA PHE A 12 35.86 -6.99 8.20
C PHE A 12 34.43 -7.07 8.74
N TYR A 13 34.25 -7.14 10.07
CA TYR A 13 32.92 -7.07 10.70
C TYR A 13 32.31 -5.65 10.66
N SER A 14 33.12 -4.63 10.38
CA SER A 14 32.66 -3.23 10.23
C SER A 14 32.19 -2.87 8.81
N ILE A 15 32.41 -3.75 7.82
CA ILE A 15 31.57 -3.77 6.62
C ILE A 15 30.32 -4.56 7.02
N LEU A 16 29.51 -3.92 7.87
CA LEU A 16 28.12 -4.28 8.06
C LEU A 16 27.52 -4.43 6.67
N MET A 17 27.23 -5.67 6.30
CA MET A 17 26.31 -6.01 5.24
C MET A 17 25.01 -5.28 5.57
N SER A 18 24.86 -4.04 5.10
CA SER A 18 23.56 -3.46 4.90
C SER A 18 22.92 -4.33 3.86
N THR A 19 22.17 -5.35 4.29
CA THR A 19 21.27 -6.06 3.39
C THR A 19 20.48 -4.98 2.67
N PRO A 20 20.48 -4.95 1.33
CA PRO A 20 19.63 -4.00 0.62
C PRO A 20 18.22 -4.19 1.18
N LEU A 21 17.59 -3.09 1.57
CA LEU A 21 16.21 -3.13 2.03
C LEU A 21 15.36 -3.47 0.82
N PHE A 22 15.16 -4.76 0.55
CA PHE A 22 14.23 -5.21 -0.46
C PHE A 22 12.84 -4.93 0.11
N ILE A 23 12.28 -3.78 -0.23
CA ILE A 23 10.88 -3.48 0.06
C ILE A 23 10.09 -4.40 -0.86
N GLU A 24 9.69 -5.56 -0.34
CA GLU A 24 8.77 -6.46 -1.00
C GLU A 24 7.56 -5.64 -1.47
N GLU A 25 7.16 -5.79 -2.74
CA GLU A 25 6.01 -5.05 -3.27
C GLU A 25 4.82 -5.30 -2.35
N THR A 26 4.21 -4.23 -1.83
CA THR A 26 3.07 -4.41 -0.93
C THR A 26 1.99 -5.21 -1.68
N PRO A 27 1.21 -6.06 -1.00
CA PRO A 27 0.17 -6.85 -1.67
C PRO A 27 -0.80 -6.00 -2.52
N ILE A 28 -0.96 -4.73 -2.14
CA ILE A 28 -1.65 -3.71 -2.92
C ILE A 28 -0.99 -3.42 -4.27
N LYS A 29 0.33 -3.19 -4.32
CA LYS A 29 1.06 -2.91 -5.56
C LYS A 29 0.98 -4.10 -6.51
N ASN A 30 1.11 -5.32 -5.98
CA ASN A 30 0.96 -6.54 -6.76
C ASN A 30 -0.47 -6.65 -7.33
N TYR A 31 -1.51 -6.29 -6.57
CA TYR A 31 -2.88 -6.25 -7.07
C TYR A 31 -3.02 -5.30 -8.28
N VAL A 32 -2.54 -4.06 -8.16
CA VAL A 32 -2.61 -3.08 -9.26
C VAL A 32 -1.80 -3.55 -10.48
N LYS A 33 -0.59 -4.09 -10.26
CA LYS A 33 0.25 -4.69 -11.31
C LYS A 33 -0.51 -5.78 -12.07
N ASN A 34 -1.13 -6.73 -11.37
CA ASN A 34 -1.86 -7.83 -12.00
C ASN A 34 -3.12 -7.35 -12.74
N LYS A 35 -3.84 -6.35 -12.19
CA LYS A 35 -4.99 -5.72 -12.86
C LYS A 35 -4.57 -5.08 -14.19
N ILE A 36 -3.48 -4.30 -14.19
CA ILE A 36 -2.95 -3.68 -15.41
C ILE A 36 -2.48 -4.75 -16.40
N LEU A 37 -1.79 -5.79 -15.92
CA LEU A 37 -1.29 -6.88 -16.75
C LEU A 37 -2.43 -7.60 -17.49
N LYS A 38 -3.50 -7.97 -16.78
CA LYS A 38 -4.69 -8.63 -17.36
C LYS A 38 -5.34 -7.79 -18.47
N GLU A 39 -5.47 -6.48 -18.24
CA GLU A 39 -6.01 -5.57 -19.26
C GLU A 39 -5.04 -5.35 -20.42
N ALA A 40 -3.73 -5.33 -20.17
CA ALA A 40 -2.71 -5.18 -21.22
C ALA A 40 -2.68 -6.41 -22.13
N GLU A 41 -2.78 -7.61 -21.57
CA GLU A 41 -2.93 -8.88 -22.33
C GLU A 41 -4.17 -8.85 -23.22
N LYS A 42 -5.32 -8.43 -22.68
CA LYS A 42 -6.56 -8.29 -23.43
C LYS A 42 -6.47 -7.27 -24.57
N LYS A 43 -5.75 -6.17 -24.37
CA LYS A 43 -5.52 -5.12 -25.37
C LYS A 43 -4.41 -5.47 -26.38
N GLY A 44 -3.60 -6.49 -26.10
CA GLY A 44 -2.39 -6.79 -26.88
C GLY A 44 -1.27 -5.75 -26.73
N ASP A 45 -1.20 -5.04 -25.60
CA ASP A 45 -0.15 -4.04 -25.33
C ASP A 45 1.14 -4.72 -24.85
N ILE A 46 1.94 -5.16 -25.82
CA ILE A 46 3.20 -5.88 -25.59
C ILE A 46 4.20 -5.05 -24.77
N GLN A 47 4.19 -3.72 -24.90
CA GLN A 47 5.12 -2.85 -24.17
C GLN A 47 4.81 -2.87 -22.67
N THR A 48 3.53 -2.68 -22.30
CA THR A 48 3.11 -2.71 -20.90
C THR A 48 3.30 -4.10 -20.29
N ILE A 49 3.00 -5.18 -21.02
CA ILE A 49 3.23 -6.56 -20.56
C ILE A 49 4.71 -6.76 -20.23
N LYS A 50 5.63 -6.38 -21.13
CA LYS A 50 7.07 -6.52 -20.89
C LYS A 50 7.55 -5.69 -19.70
N GLU A 51 7.05 -4.47 -19.55
CA GLU A 51 7.41 -3.60 -18.43
C GLU A 51 6.96 -4.16 -17.07
N LEU A 52 5.81 -4.83 -17.02
CA LEU A 52 5.28 -5.41 -15.78
C LEU A 52 5.81 -6.82 -15.49
N THR A 53 6.20 -7.59 -16.51
CA THR A 53 6.70 -8.97 -16.35
C THR A 53 8.22 -9.08 -16.29
N ASN A 54 8.98 -8.12 -16.82
CA ASN A 54 10.42 -8.11 -16.65
C ASN A 54 10.81 -7.54 -15.28
N ASP A 55 11.11 -8.44 -14.35
CA ASP A 55 11.60 -8.15 -12.98
C ASP A 55 12.88 -7.28 -12.93
N TYR A 56 13.52 -7.02 -14.07
CA TYR A 56 14.78 -6.25 -14.20
C TYR A 56 14.63 -4.80 -14.69
N VAL A 57 13.43 -4.33 -15.08
CA VAL A 57 13.27 -2.99 -15.69
C VAL A 57 12.92 -1.89 -14.68
N ILE A 58 12.60 -2.24 -13.42
CA ILE A 58 12.41 -1.25 -12.33
C ILE A 58 13.77 -0.95 -11.66
N ILE A 59 14.82 -0.75 -12.45
CA ILE A 59 16.04 -0.09 -11.99
C ILE A 59 15.99 1.33 -12.55
N SER A 60 15.00 2.12 -12.11
CA SER A 60 15.10 3.56 -12.24
C SER A 60 16.07 4.05 -11.18
N THR A 61 17.26 4.41 -11.63
CA THR A 61 18.36 4.96 -10.84
C THR A 61 17.96 6.30 -10.21
N ASN A 62 17.27 6.27 -9.07
CA ASN A 62 17.33 7.36 -8.10
C ASN A 62 18.43 7.01 -7.09
N MET A 63 19.68 7.14 -7.53
CA MET A 63 20.84 7.08 -6.64
C MET A 63 20.80 8.30 -5.72
N GLN A 64 20.12 8.19 -4.57
CA GLN A 64 20.26 9.17 -3.48
C GLN A 64 21.16 8.58 -2.40
N THR A 65 22.41 9.03 -2.39
CA THR A 65 23.36 8.77 -1.31
C THR A 65 23.01 9.66 -0.13
N ASN A 66 22.28 9.13 0.85
CA ASN A 66 22.36 9.63 2.21
C ASN A 66 22.80 8.46 3.12
N ASN A 67 24.04 8.53 3.58
CA ASN A 67 24.61 7.72 4.65
C ASN A 67 24.69 6.20 4.40
N ASN A 68 25.49 5.78 3.41
CA ASN A 68 25.98 4.40 3.22
C ASN A 68 24.93 3.28 3.03
N GLN A 69 23.71 3.59 2.60
CA GLN A 69 22.71 2.57 2.28
C GLN A 69 22.16 2.77 0.86
N LEU A 70 22.39 1.81 -0.03
CA LEU A 70 21.75 1.77 -1.35
C LEU A 70 20.31 1.27 -1.15
N ILE A 71 19.35 2.18 -1.29
CA ILE A 71 17.92 1.82 -1.25
C ILE A 71 17.49 1.54 -2.69
N ILE A 72 17.48 0.26 -3.09
CA ILE A 72 16.85 -0.18 -4.33
C ILE A 72 15.36 -0.31 -4.03
N THR A 73 14.57 0.70 -4.37
CA THR A 73 13.11 0.61 -4.27
C THR A 73 12.56 0.06 -5.57
N ASN A 74 11.97 -1.14 -5.55
CA ASN A 74 11.11 -1.66 -6.63
C ASN A 74 9.74 -0.95 -6.62
N ASP A 75 9.74 0.36 -6.43
CA ASP A 75 8.52 1.16 -6.39
C ASP A 75 8.05 1.38 -7.82
N ILE A 76 7.15 0.52 -8.28
CA ILE A 76 6.45 0.73 -9.55
C ILE A 76 5.68 2.05 -9.47
N ASP A 77 6.08 3.00 -10.30
CA ASP A 77 5.28 4.19 -10.55
C ASP A 77 4.15 3.83 -11.51
N PHE A 78 2.93 3.70 -10.96
CA PHE A 78 1.76 3.35 -11.74
C PHE A 78 1.20 4.52 -12.56
N SER A 79 1.64 5.77 -12.31
CA SER A 79 1.09 6.96 -12.97
C SER A 79 1.21 6.91 -14.50
N LYS A 80 2.34 6.39 -15.02
CA LYS A 80 2.56 6.22 -16.47
C LYS A 80 1.55 5.31 -17.17
N TYR A 81 0.88 4.40 -16.43
CA TYR A 81 -0.13 3.52 -17.01
C TYR A 81 -1.49 4.21 -17.12
N ILE A 82 -1.73 5.25 -16.32
CA ILE A 82 -2.91 6.11 -16.46
C ILE A 82 -2.90 6.78 -17.84
N ASP A 83 -1.75 7.33 -18.24
CA ASP A 83 -1.58 7.98 -19.56
C ASP A 83 -1.81 7.01 -20.73
N ARG A 84 -1.60 5.71 -20.51
CA ARG A 84 -1.87 4.63 -21.48
C ARG A 84 -3.31 4.10 -21.41
N GLY A 85 -4.17 4.71 -20.61
CA GLY A 85 -5.58 4.34 -20.47
C GLY A 85 -5.83 3.08 -19.66
N TYR A 86 -4.98 2.78 -18.68
CA TYR A 86 -5.23 1.72 -17.70
C TYR A 86 -5.92 2.27 -16.46
N ASP A 87 -6.87 1.49 -15.95
CA ASP A 87 -7.52 1.77 -14.67
C ASP A 87 -6.66 1.23 -13.53
N ILE A 88 -6.04 2.15 -12.77
CA ILE A 88 -5.23 1.83 -11.60
C ILE A 88 -6.00 1.95 -10.28
N THR A 89 -7.31 2.27 -10.34
CA THR A 89 -8.12 2.46 -9.14
C THR A 89 -8.26 1.14 -8.38
N MET A 90 -8.17 1.25 -7.06
CA MET A 90 -8.35 0.14 -6.14
C MET A 90 -9.84 0.00 -5.82
N ASP A 91 -10.44 -1.10 -6.25
CA ASP A 91 -11.82 -1.52 -5.92
C ASP A 91 -11.95 -2.12 -4.51
N VAL A 92 -10.82 -2.41 -3.87
CA VAL A 92 -10.73 -2.81 -2.45
C VAL A 92 -10.44 -1.60 -1.55
N LEU A 93 -11.30 -1.35 -0.57
CA LEU A 93 -11.10 -0.22 0.35
C LEU A 93 -10.03 -0.54 1.42
N PRO A 94 -9.34 0.48 1.98
CA PRO A 94 -8.34 0.25 3.00
C PRO A 94 -8.96 -0.25 4.32
N ARG A 95 -8.32 -1.26 4.92
CA ARG A 95 -8.65 -1.78 6.27
C ARG A 95 -8.05 -0.92 7.37
N TYR A 96 -6.90 -0.32 7.11
CA TYR A 96 -6.23 0.57 8.05
C TYR A 96 -5.96 1.91 7.43
N TYR A 97 -6.12 2.99 8.20
CA TYR A 97 -5.80 4.36 7.81
C TYR A 97 -4.73 4.92 8.72
N THR A 98 -3.65 5.44 8.15
CA THR A 98 -2.62 6.16 8.91
C THR A 98 -2.96 7.64 8.95
N VAL A 99 -3.20 8.16 10.16
CA VAL A 99 -3.55 9.56 10.42
C VAL A 99 -2.49 10.50 9.85
N ARG A 100 -2.94 11.54 9.16
CA ARG A 100 -2.10 12.60 8.59
C ARG A 100 -2.29 13.91 9.33
N ALA A 101 -1.41 14.87 9.04
CA ALA A 101 -1.50 16.21 9.58
C ALA A 101 -2.89 16.83 9.28
N GLY A 102 -3.55 17.35 10.33
CA GLY A 102 -4.86 17.99 10.22
C GLY A 102 -6.02 17.01 9.98
N ASP A 103 -5.84 15.72 10.24
CA ASP A 103 -6.94 14.77 10.25
C ASP A 103 -7.71 14.78 11.58
N THR A 104 -9.03 14.62 11.46
CA THR A 104 -9.94 14.34 12.56
C THR A 104 -10.77 13.12 12.19
N LEU A 105 -11.40 12.44 13.16
CA LEU A 105 -12.27 11.30 12.84
C LEU A 105 -13.43 11.68 11.90
N LEU A 106 -13.94 12.91 12.02
CA LEU A 106 -14.96 13.45 11.10
C LEU A 106 -14.42 13.59 9.67
N LYS A 107 -13.20 14.11 9.52
CA LYS A 107 -12.58 14.24 8.19
C LYS A 107 -12.25 12.88 7.60
N ILE A 108 -11.70 11.97 8.40
CA ILE A 108 -11.35 10.61 7.96
C ILE A 108 -12.60 9.86 7.49
N SER A 109 -13.69 9.86 8.28
CA SER A 109 -14.95 9.21 7.87
C SER A 109 -15.56 9.80 6.59
N SER A 110 -15.35 11.09 6.34
CA SER A 110 -15.84 11.77 5.14
C SER A 110 -15.08 11.42 3.86
N TYR A 111 -13.88 10.82 3.94
CA TYR A 111 -13.15 10.46 2.73
C TYR A 111 -13.97 9.47 1.90
N PRO A 112 -14.06 9.66 0.56
CA PRO A 112 -14.85 8.79 -0.30
C PRO A 112 -14.48 7.32 -0.15
N PHE A 113 -13.19 7.00 -0.01
CA PHE A 113 -12.68 5.63 0.15
C PHE A 113 -12.75 5.09 1.60
N ILE A 114 -13.25 5.89 2.55
CA ILE A 114 -13.53 5.45 3.92
C ILE A 114 -15.02 5.15 4.05
N TYR A 115 -15.86 6.15 4.25
CA TYR A 115 -17.32 5.98 4.26
C TYR A 115 -18.06 7.03 3.45
N GLY A 116 -17.35 8.05 2.94
CA GLY A 116 -17.94 9.18 2.23
C GLY A 116 -18.91 10.03 3.07
N GLU A 117 -18.96 9.82 4.39
CA GLU A 117 -19.99 10.38 5.27
C GLU A 117 -19.42 10.62 6.67
N ARG A 118 -19.51 11.87 7.11
CA ARG A 118 -18.94 12.34 8.39
C ARG A 118 -19.58 11.64 9.58
N ASN A 119 -20.86 11.30 9.49
CA ASN A 119 -21.62 10.73 10.62
C ASN A 119 -21.10 9.36 11.10
N PHE A 120 -20.29 8.66 10.30
CA PHE A 120 -19.69 7.38 10.66
C PHE A 120 -18.40 7.48 11.48
N TRP A 121 -17.95 8.68 11.85
CA TRP A 121 -16.75 8.86 12.68
C TRP A 121 -16.81 8.07 14.00
N ARG A 122 -18.00 7.92 14.60
CA ARG A 122 -18.20 7.17 15.85
C ARG A 122 -17.84 5.70 15.73
N ILE A 123 -18.06 5.11 14.55
CA ILE A 123 -17.73 3.71 14.28
C ILE A 123 -16.20 3.54 14.32
N ILE A 124 -15.46 4.46 13.69
CA ILE A 124 -13.99 4.46 13.74
C ILE A 124 -13.53 4.58 15.19
N TYR A 125 -14.10 5.50 15.97
CA TYR A 125 -13.75 5.68 17.37
C TYR A 125 -13.95 4.41 18.20
N ILE A 126 -15.14 3.80 18.15
CA ILE A 126 -15.50 2.64 18.99
C ILE A 126 -14.51 1.49 18.83
N HIS A 127 -14.01 1.29 17.61
CA HIS A 127 -13.09 0.22 17.23
C HIS A 127 -11.60 0.55 17.43
N ASN A 128 -11.26 1.79 17.79
CA ASN A 128 -9.88 2.23 18.04
C ASN A 128 -9.75 2.97 19.37
N ARG A 129 -10.75 2.88 20.24
CA ARG A 129 -10.82 3.64 21.49
C ARG A 129 -9.69 3.29 22.48
N ASP A 130 -9.10 2.11 22.31
CA ASP A 130 -7.95 1.61 23.06
C ASP A 130 -6.64 2.32 22.68
N ILE A 131 -6.57 2.85 21.46
CA ILE A 131 -5.38 3.55 20.93
C ILE A 131 -5.61 5.06 20.73
N ILE A 132 -6.85 5.55 20.85
CA ILE A 132 -7.20 6.97 20.75
C ILE A 132 -7.28 7.57 22.15
N ASN A 133 -6.28 8.37 22.51
CA ASN A 133 -6.26 9.09 23.78
C ASN A 133 -7.14 10.36 23.75
N ASP A 134 -7.19 11.05 22.61
CA ASP A 134 -7.98 12.27 22.42
C ASP A 134 -8.63 12.27 21.02
N THR A 135 -9.95 12.40 20.98
CA THR A 135 -10.71 12.44 19.73
C THR A 135 -10.60 13.77 18.99
N SER A 136 -10.22 14.84 19.69
CA SER A 136 -10.07 16.19 19.12
C SER A 136 -8.72 16.41 18.46
N SER A 137 -7.71 15.62 18.84
CA SER A 137 -6.35 15.68 18.31
C SER A 137 -5.79 14.27 18.10
N LEU A 138 -5.74 13.83 16.84
CA LEU A 138 -5.18 12.53 16.48
C LEU A 138 -3.66 12.65 16.23
N PRO A 139 -2.82 11.81 16.85
CA PRO A 139 -1.40 11.77 16.54
C PRO A 139 -1.13 11.40 15.08
N ILE A 140 -0.26 12.15 14.42
CA ILE A 140 0.22 11.81 13.06
C ILE A 140 0.89 10.44 13.11
N GLY A 141 0.58 9.58 12.14
CA GLY A 141 1.10 8.21 12.10
C GLY A 141 0.27 7.20 12.90
N LEU A 142 -0.73 7.63 13.67
CA LEU A 142 -1.65 6.71 14.34
C LEU A 142 -2.36 5.84 13.29
N LYS A 143 -2.28 4.52 13.46
CA LYS A 143 -2.89 3.55 12.56
C LYS A 143 -4.28 3.18 13.08
N LEU A 144 -5.31 3.63 12.38
CA LEU A 144 -6.71 3.36 12.70
C LEU A 144 -7.21 2.15 11.92
N PHE A 145 -7.83 1.19 12.59
CA PHE A 145 -8.68 0.18 11.97
C PHE A 145 -9.97 0.80 11.46
N ILE A 146 -10.35 0.50 10.22
CA ILE A 146 -11.56 0.98 9.59
C ILE A 146 -12.49 -0.23 9.37
N PRO A 147 -13.53 -0.41 10.20
CA PRO A 147 -14.40 -1.57 10.11
C PRO A 147 -15.27 -1.53 8.86
N SER A 148 -15.64 -2.71 8.38
CA SER A 148 -16.69 -2.87 7.37
C SER A 148 -18.05 -2.53 7.98
N ILE A 149 -18.88 -1.73 7.30
CA ILE A 149 -20.21 -1.33 7.80
C ILE A 149 -21.37 -1.84 6.95
N ARG A 150 -21.09 -2.42 5.77
CA ARG A 150 -22.09 -2.98 4.83
C ARG A 150 -21.68 -4.33 4.28
N GLY A 151 -20.71 -4.99 4.91
CA GLY A 151 -20.11 -6.23 4.38
C GLY A 151 -19.18 -5.97 3.20
N GLU A 152 -18.77 -4.71 2.98
CA GLU A 152 -17.75 -4.40 2.00
C GLU A 152 -16.41 -4.99 2.42
N THR A 153 -15.63 -5.34 1.42
CA THR A 153 -14.30 -5.87 1.62
C THR A 153 -13.32 -4.73 1.89
N ARG A 154 -12.56 -4.87 2.98
CA ARG A 154 -11.46 -3.97 3.33
C ARG A 154 -10.19 -4.76 3.56
N TYR A 155 -9.12 -4.34 2.91
CA TYR A 155 -7.80 -4.92 3.12
C TYR A 155 -6.72 -3.85 3.21
N TRP A 156 -5.60 -4.25 3.82
CA TRP A 156 -4.34 -3.51 3.78
C TRP A 156 -4.38 -2.13 4.46
N ASN A 157 -3.23 -1.46 4.40
CA ASN A 157 -3.07 -0.09 4.85
C ASN A 157 -3.39 0.86 3.70
N TYR A 158 -3.95 2.01 4.03
CA TYR A 158 -4.18 3.10 3.09
C TYR A 158 -2.85 3.62 2.54
N GLU A 159 -2.73 3.68 1.22
CA GLU A 159 -1.56 4.18 0.50
C GLU A 159 -1.88 5.53 -0.17
N PRO A 160 -1.22 6.64 0.24
CA PRO A 160 -1.46 7.98 -0.30
C PRO A 160 -1.37 8.12 -1.81
N LYS A 161 -0.49 7.32 -2.43
CA LYS A 161 -0.16 7.42 -3.85
C LYS A 161 -1.14 6.66 -4.75
N LEU A 162 -2.10 5.95 -4.17
CA LEU A 162 -3.08 5.16 -4.91
C LEU A 162 -4.45 5.81 -4.87
N GLU A 163 -5.15 5.66 -5.97
CA GLU A 163 -6.55 6.03 -6.10
C GLU A 163 -7.44 4.85 -5.71
N TYR A 164 -8.51 5.13 -4.98
CA TYR A 164 -9.44 4.14 -4.49
C TYR A 164 -10.83 4.46 -5.03
N VAL A 165 -11.60 3.42 -5.37
CA VAL A 165 -13.02 3.62 -5.67
C VAL A 165 -13.72 4.25 -4.46
N PRO A 166 -14.66 5.19 -4.68
CA PRO A 166 -15.50 5.66 -3.60
C PRO A 166 -16.27 4.51 -2.95
N PHE A 167 -16.36 4.53 -1.62
CA PHE A 167 -17.29 3.73 -0.85
C PHE A 167 -18.71 4.02 -1.35
N LYS A 168 -19.26 3.09 -2.13
CA LYS A 168 -20.57 3.22 -2.76
C LYS A 168 -21.62 2.61 -1.84
N ILE A 169 -22.74 3.31 -1.67
CA ILE A 169 -23.86 2.91 -0.80
C ILE A 169 -24.42 1.52 -1.17
N LYS A 170 -24.29 1.11 -2.43
CA LYS A 170 -24.56 -0.25 -2.91
C LYS A 170 -23.29 -0.78 -3.55
N MET A 171 -22.48 -1.51 -2.79
CA MET A 171 -21.58 -2.47 -3.39
C MET A 171 -22.50 -3.50 -4.04
N ASP A 172 -22.45 -3.66 -5.35
CA ASP A 172 -23.21 -4.72 -6.01
C ASP A 172 -22.57 -6.06 -5.63
N LEU A 173 -23.01 -6.61 -4.51
CA LEU A 173 -22.61 -7.91 -3.97
C LEU A 173 -22.94 -9.07 -4.95
N THR A 174 -23.60 -8.80 -6.08
CA THR A 174 -23.89 -9.78 -7.13
C THR A 174 -22.80 -9.85 -8.20
N THR A 175 -21.87 -8.90 -8.25
CA THR A 175 -20.75 -8.97 -9.19
C THR A 175 -19.65 -9.88 -8.64
N ASN A 176 -19.45 -11.01 -9.31
CA ASN A 176 -18.53 -12.10 -9.01
C ASN A 176 -17.02 -11.71 -9.05
N LEU A 177 -16.68 -10.43 -8.86
CA LEU A 177 -15.32 -9.88 -8.87
C LEU A 177 -14.43 -10.48 -7.78
N TYR A 178 -15.01 -11.12 -6.76
CA TYR A 178 -14.30 -11.73 -5.63
C TYR A 178 -13.59 -13.04 -5.95
N GLN A 179 -13.89 -13.69 -7.08
CA GLN A 179 -13.34 -15.01 -7.40
C GLN A 179 -11.87 -14.94 -7.87
N ASP A 180 -11.41 -13.76 -8.31
CA ASP A 180 -10.07 -13.51 -8.84
C ASP A 180 -9.08 -12.94 -7.81
N TYR A 181 -9.43 -12.90 -6.52
CA TYR A 181 -8.57 -12.38 -5.45
C TYR A 181 -7.89 -13.53 -4.66
N PRO A 182 -6.64 -13.91 -4.98
CA PRO A 182 -5.97 -15.06 -4.38
C PRO A 182 -5.60 -14.90 -2.89
N PHE A 183 -5.88 -13.74 -2.27
CA PHE A 183 -5.49 -13.43 -0.88
C PHE A 183 -6.68 -13.25 0.07
N ILE A 184 -7.91 -13.55 -0.37
CA ILE A 184 -9.08 -13.53 0.52
C ILE A 184 -9.01 -14.77 1.42
N ILE A 185 -8.33 -14.63 2.56
CA ILE A 185 -8.60 -15.49 3.71
C ILE A 185 -10.00 -15.09 4.16
N LYS A 186 -10.98 -15.96 3.93
CA LYS A 186 -12.31 -15.83 4.54
C LYS A 186 -12.08 -15.79 6.05
N THR A 187 -12.21 -14.60 6.65
CA THR A 187 -12.30 -14.52 8.10
C THR A 187 -13.68 -15.05 8.45
N GLU A 188 -13.70 -16.23 9.06
CA GLU A 188 -14.88 -16.85 9.68
C GLU A 188 -15.54 -15.92 10.70
#